data_AF-A0A6J1AB47-F1
#
_entry.id   AF-A0A6J1AB47-F1
#
_cell.length_a   1.000
_cell.length_b   1.000
_cell.length_c   1.000
_cell.angle_alpha   90.00
_cell.angle_beta   90.00
_cell.angle_gamma   90.00
#
_symmetry.space_group_name_H-M   'P 1'
#
loop_
_entity.id
_entity.type
_entity.pdbx_description
1 polymer ?
#
loop_
_entity_poly.entity_id
_entity_poly.type
_entity_poly.pdbx_seq_one_letter_code
_entity_poly.pdbx_strand_id
1 'polypeptide(L)'
;MSKLRVVSQARSSKSRSSTTSLAKQAESEANKAISLDPKDAAAYILKALALDLQGYKTSALDSLDIALSPLAAKSLTDKERGDALFKRAELKVSVNRRGGRVDSAIEDLTKAVELSADNGKAFCLLGECYEIKKMKADAKAAFEEALKVEPSSNVARAALDRLGS
;
A
#
# COMPACT_ATOMS: atom_id res chain seq x y z
N MET A 1 1.78 -23.31 6.20
CA MET A 1 0.62 -22.59 5.61
C MET A 1 1.11 -21.20 5.23
N SER A 2 0.88 -20.74 4.01
CA SER A 2 1.44 -19.50 3.47
C SER A 2 0.96 -18.28 4.27
N LYS A 3 1.91 -17.49 4.82
CA LYS A 3 1.69 -16.34 5.71
C LYS A 3 0.62 -15.35 5.20
N LEU A 4 0.38 -15.28 3.89
CA LEU A 4 -0.57 -14.36 3.25
C LEU A 4 -2.00 -14.91 3.09
N ARG A 5 -2.23 -16.21 3.31
CA ARG A 5 -3.51 -16.87 2.99
C ARG A 5 -4.68 -16.32 3.80
N VAL A 6 -4.48 -16.05 5.09
CA VAL A 6 -5.54 -15.60 6.01
C VAL A 6 -5.99 -14.18 5.66
N VAL A 7 -5.06 -13.31 5.26
CA VAL A 7 -5.41 -11.95 4.78
C VAL A 7 -6.18 -12.00 3.47
N SER A 8 -5.80 -12.87 2.53
CA SER A 8 -6.55 -13.08 1.29
C SER A 8 -7.99 -13.54 1.57
N GLN A 9 -8.18 -14.46 2.51
CA GLN A 9 -9.50 -14.92 2.94
C GLN A 9 -10.32 -13.81 3.59
N ALA A 10 -9.71 -13.00 4.47
CA ALA A 10 -10.35 -11.87 5.12
C ALA A 10 -10.85 -10.84 4.11
N ARG A 11 -10.10 -10.60 3.04
CA ARG A 11 -10.49 -9.71 1.92
C ARG A 11 -11.65 -10.26 1.08
N SER A 12 -11.75 -11.58 0.94
CA SER A 12 -12.83 -12.23 0.18
C SER A 12 -14.12 -12.49 0.98
N SER A 13 -14.09 -12.27 2.29
CA SER A 13 -15.20 -12.55 3.19
C SER A 13 -16.39 -11.61 2.93
N LYS A 14 -17.60 -12.19 2.84
CA LYS A 14 -18.84 -11.46 2.57
C LYS A 14 -19.47 -10.80 3.81
N SER A 15 -19.01 -11.13 5.02
CA SER A 15 -19.52 -10.58 6.27
C SER A 15 -18.43 -9.81 7.03
N ARG A 16 -18.81 -8.64 7.55
CA ARG A 16 -17.92 -7.80 8.37
C ARG A 16 -17.43 -8.53 9.62
N SER A 17 -18.28 -9.38 10.20
CA SER A 17 -17.91 -10.17 11.40
C SER A 17 -16.82 -11.20 11.08
N SER A 18 -16.95 -11.93 9.96
CA SER A 18 -15.93 -12.89 9.53
C SER A 18 -14.64 -12.23 9.07
N THR A 19 -14.71 -11.05 8.42
CA THR A 19 -13.52 -10.26 8.07
C THR A 19 -12.76 -9.82 9.32
N THR A 20 -13.46 -9.30 10.33
CA THR A 20 -12.82 -8.90 11.60
C THR A 20 -12.20 -10.09 12.33
N SER A 21 -12.86 -11.24 12.37
CA SER A 21 -12.33 -12.46 13.00
C SER A 21 -11.05 -12.94 12.31
N LEU A 22 -11.07 -13.05 10.98
CA LEU A 22 -9.91 -13.47 10.20
C LEU A 22 -8.76 -12.46 10.29
N ALA A 23 -9.05 -11.17 10.35
CA ALA A 23 -8.03 -10.14 10.53
C ALA A 23 -7.35 -10.25 11.91
N LYS A 24 -8.10 -10.49 12.99
CA LYS A 24 -7.53 -10.77 14.33
C LYS A 24 -6.68 -12.03 14.35
N GLN A 25 -7.11 -13.07 13.64
CA GLN A 25 -6.31 -14.29 13.50
C GLN A 25 -4.98 -14.01 12.76
N ALA A 26 -5.03 -13.29 11.64
CA ALA A 26 -3.84 -12.90 10.89
C ALA A 26 -2.88 -12.04 11.74
N GLU A 27 -3.40 -11.14 12.58
CA GLU A 27 -2.59 -10.37 13.52
C GLU A 27 -1.89 -11.27 14.56
N SER A 28 -2.61 -12.25 15.11
CA SER A 28 -2.03 -13.22 16.06
C SER A 28 -0.90 -14.04 15.42
N GLU A 29 -1.10 -14.51 14.18
CA GLU A 29 -0.08 -15.23 13.42
C GLU A 29 1.13 -14.35 13.11
N ALA A 30 0.90 -13.08 12.75
CA ALA A 30 1.96 -12.12 12.53
C ALA A 30 2.78 -11.86 13.80
N ASN A 31 2.14 -11.70 14.96
CA ASN A 31 2.83 -11.53 16.24
C ASN A 31 3.69 -12.74 16.60
N LYS A 32 3.20 -13.97 16.34
CA LYS A 32 3.99 -15.20 16.50
C LYS A 32 5.20 -15.21 15.57
N ALA A 33 5.02 -14.88 14.29
CA ALA A 33 6.12 -14.81 13.34
C ALA A 33 7.18 -13.77 13.75
N ILE A 34 6.75 -12.59 14.22
CA ILE A 34 7.65 -11.54 14.75
C ILE A 34 8.44 -12.06 15.96
N SER A 35 7.81 -12.84 16.85
CA SER A 35 8.51 -13.39 18.02
C SER A 35 9.58 -14.44 17.65
N LEU A 36 9.42 -15.10 16.51
CA LEU A 36 10.37 -16.09 16.00
C LEU A 36 11.51 -15.44 15.20
N ASP A 37 11.18 -14.44 14.38
CA ASP A 37 12.16 -13.65 13.62
C ASP A 37 11.76 -12.17 13.58
N PRO A 38 12.30 -11.34 14.50
CA PRO A 38 12.02 -9.91 14.52
C PRO A 38 12.61 -9.13 13.34
N LYS A 39 13.39 -9.77 12.46
CA LYS A 39 13.96 -9.13 11.26
C LYS A 39 13.22 -9.52 9.98
N ASP A 40 12.22 -10.39 10.06
CA ASP A 40 11.40 -10.75 8.91
C ASP A 40 10.37 -9.65 8.61
N ALA A 41 10.63 -8.83 7.59
CA ALA A 41 9.71 -7.79 7.16
C ALA A 41 8.33 -8.32 6.76
N ALA A 42 8.23 -9.55 6.23
CA ALA A 42 6.94 -10.11 5.80
C ALA A 42 5.98 -10.30 6.98
N ALA A 43 6.50 -10.57 8.19
CA ALA A 43 5.68 -10.69 9.40
C ALA A 43 5.07 -9.33 9.80
N TYR A 44 5.83 -8.25 9.69
CA TYR A 44 5.34 -6.89 9.94
C TYR A 44 4.36 -6.40 8.85
N ILE A 45 4.59 -6.75 7.58
CA ILE A 45 3.63 -6.48 6.49
C ILE A 45 2.31 -7.21 6.78
N LEU A 46 2.37 -8.49 7.16
CA LEU A 46 1.17 -9.26 7.51
C LEU A 46 0.39 -8.59 8.65
N LYS A 47 1.10 -8.15 9.69
CA LYS A 47 0.51 -7.40 10.81
C LYS A 47 -0.15 -6.10 10.34
N ALA A 48 0.52 -5.34 9.48
CA ALA A 48 -0.02 -4.10 8.94
C ALA A 48 -1.32 -4.33 8.16
N LEU A 49 -1.35 -5.35 7.29
CA LEU A 49 -2.54 -5.70 6.52
C LEU A 49 -3.70 -6.15 7.42
N ALA A 50 -3.40 -6.91 8.47
CA ALA A 50 -4.40 -7.33 9.46
C ALA A 50 -4.97 -6.14 10.26
N LEU A 51 -4.11 -5.20 10.67
CA LEU A 51 -4.51 -4.00 11.40
C LEU A 51 -5.34 -3.05 10.52
N ASP A 52 -4.97 -2.88 9.26
CA ASP A 52 -5.73 -2.07 8.31
C ASP A 52 -7.13 -2.65 8.05
N LEU A 53 -7.26 -3.98 7.90
CA LEU A 53 -8.56 -4.65 7.80
C LEU A 53 -9.45 -4.46 9.03
N GLN A 54 -8.85 -4.25 10.21
CA GLN A 54 -9.56 -3.92 11.44
C GLN A 54 -9.85 -2.41 11.59
N GLY A 55 -9.31 -1.56 10.71
CA GLY A 55 -9.45 -0.11 10.75
C GLY A 55 -8.39 0.62 11.60
N TYR A 56 -7.41 -0.10 12.15
CA TYR A 56 -6.33 0.47 12.95
C TYR A 56 -5.19 1.02 12.07
N LYS A 57 -5.53 2.04 11.26
CA LYS A 57 -4.64 2.59 10.22
C LYS A 57 -3.31 3.11 10.75
N THR A 58 -3.29 3.75 11.92
CA THR A 58 -2.05 4.25 12.53
C THR A 58 -1.13 3.10 12.92
N SER A 59 -1.65 2.08 13.61
CA SER A 59 -0.88 0.89 13.98
C SER A 59 -0.42 0.07 12.76
N ALA A 60 -1.20 0.10 11.67
CA ALA A 60 -0.79 -0.49 10.40
C ALA A 60 0.40 0.25 9.78
N LEU A 61 0.40 1.59 9.83
CA LEU A 61 1.54 2.40 9.41
C LEU A 61 2.79 2.10 10.24
N ASP A 62 2.68 2.05 11.56
CA ASP A 62 3.80 1.74 12.45
C ASP A 62 4.43 0.38 12.09
N SER A 63 3.59 -0.60 11.76
CA SER A 63 4.06 -1.93 11.33
C SER A 63 4.78 -1.89 9.97
N LEU A 64 4.31 -1.08 9.01
CA LEU A 64 4.99 -0.90 7.72
C LEU A 64 6.31 -0.13 7.86
N ASP A 65 6.39 0.83 8.78
CA ASP A 65 7.63 1.54 9.06
C ASP A 65 8.71 0.60 9.60
N ILE A 66 8.33 -0.36 10.44
CA ILE A 66 9.25 -1.43 10.88
C ILE A 66 9.63 -2.34 9.70
N ALA A 67 8.66 -2.78 8.89
CA ALA A 67 8.91 -3.65 7.74
C ALA A 67 9.88 -3.03 6.71
N LEU A 68 9.79 -1.70 6.52
CA LEU A 68 10.61 -0.93 5.60
C LEU A 68 11.89 -0.36 6.24
N SER A 69 12.16 -0.68 7.51
CA SER A 69 13.38 -0.27 8.19
C SER A 69 14.63 -0.94 7.58
N PRO A 70 15.84 -0.34 7.71
CA PRO A 70 17.07 -0.93 7.16
C PRO A 70 17.41 -2.34 7.68
N LEU A 71 16.88 -2.72 8.84
CA LEU A 71 17.08 -4.04 9.44
C LEU A 71 16.16 -5.10 8.82
N ALA A 72 14.88 -4.78 8.66
CA ALA A 72 13.89 -5.73 8.18
C ALA A 72 13.79 -5.78 6.65
N ALA A 73 13.91 -4.63 5.98
CA ALA A 73 13.71 -4.51 4.54
C ALA A 73 14.68 -5.35 3.69
N LYS A 74 15.78 -5.84 4.28
CA LYS A 74 16.73 -6.76 3.65
C LYS A 74 16.15 -8.13 3.34
N SER A 75 15.08 -8.53 4.03
CA SER A 75 14.39 -9.80 3.77
C SER A 75 13.37 -9.71 2.63
N LEU A 76 13.12 -8.52 2.08
CA LEU A 76 12.18 -8.30 0.98
C LEU A 76 12.89 -8.35 -0.37
N THR A 77 12.24 -8.97 -1.35
CA THR A 77 12.52 -8.72 -2.77
C THR A 77 12.15 -7.28 -3.15
N ASP A 78 12.67 -6.79 -4.28
CA ASP A 78 12.33 -5.44 -4.75
C ASP A 78 10.83 -5.29 -4.99
N LYS A 79 10.18 -6.31 -5.53
CA LYS A 79 8.72 -6.34 -5.72
C LYS A 79 7.96 -6.22 -4.39
N GLU A 80 8.32 -7.05 -3.39
CA GLU A 80 7.66 -6.99 -2.07
C GLU A 80 7.92 -5.66 -1.36
N ARG A 81 9.11 -5.08 -1.54
CA ARG A 81 9.44 -3.74 -1.03
C ARG A 81 8.60 -2.67 -1.72
N GLY A 82 8.43 -2.75 -3.04
CA GLY A 82 7.55 -1.87 -3.82
C GLY A 82 6.10 -1.96 -3.34
N ASP A 83 5.58 -3.17 -3.16
CA ASP A 83 4.22 -3.40 -2.65
C ASP A 83 4.02 -2.86 -1.23
N ALA A 84 5.02 -3.02 -0.35
CA ALA A 84 4.97 -2.47 1.01
C ALA A 84 5.01 -0.93 1.01
N LEU A 85 5.83 -0.32 0.16
CA LEU A 85 5.87 1.15 -0.01
C LEU A 85 4.54 1.69 -0.53
N PHE A 86 3.98 1.05 -1.56
CA PHE A 86 2.65 1.37 -2.07
C PHE A 86 1.59 1.30 -0.97
N LYS A 87 1.58 0.21 -0.18
CA LYS A 87 0.62 0.05 0.92
C LYS A 87 0.78 1.13 1.99
N ARG A 88 2.03 1.52 2.30
CA ARG A 88 2.31 2.60 3.26
C ARG A 88 1.82 3.94 2.73
N ALA A 89 2.03 4.25 1.46
CA ALA A 89 1.52 5.46 0.82
C ALA A 89 -0.02 5.53 0.83
N GLU A 90 -0.69 4.42 0.49
CA GLU A 90 -2.15 4.31 0.55
C GLU A 90 -2.67 4.66 1.95
N LEU A 91 -2.05 4.09 2.99
CA LEU A 91 -2.40 4.39 4.37
C LEU A 91 -2.10 5.84 4.75
N LYS A 92 -0.95 6.40 4.34
CA LYS A 92 -0.58 7.80 4.59
C LYS A 92 -1.64 8.76 4.06
N VAL A 93 -2.05 8.58 2.81
CA VAL A 93 -3.10 9.37 2.14
C VAL A 93 -4.46 9.15 2.80
N SER A 94 -4.80 7.91 3.16
CA SER A 94 -6.10 7.59 3.76
C SER A 94 -6.29 8.13 5.19
N VAL A 95 -5.20 8.36 5.92
CA VAL A 95 -5.21 8.96 7.26
C VAL A 95 -5.26 10.48 7.16
N ASN A 96 -4.50 11.08 6.23
CA ASN A 96 -4.50 12.52 6.03
C ASN A 96 -4.12 12.89 4.58
N ARG A 97 -5.07 13.51 3.86
CA ARG A 97 -4.88 13.99 2.48
C ARG A 97 -4.31 15.42 2.39
N ARG A 98 -3.66 15.94 3.43
CA ARG A 98 -3.13 17.32 3.47
C ARG A 98 -1.63 17.37 3.76
N GLY A 99 -0.96 18.36 3.17
CA GLY A 99 0.41 18.76 3.51
C GLY A 99 1.42 17.63 3.42
N GLY A 100 2.35 17.56 4.40
CA GLY A 100 3.52 16.67 4.37
C GLY A 100 3.24 15.17 4.34
N ARG A 101 2.00 14.72 4.65
CA ARG A 101 1.64 13.30 4.50
C ARG A 101 1.45 12.89 3.04
N VAL A 102 1.04 13.83 2.19
CA VAL A 102 0.97 13.62 0.73
C VAL A 102 2.38 13.62 0.15
N ASP A 103 3.26 14.52 0.60
CA ASP A 103 4.67 14.52 0.18
C ASP A 103 5.37 13.20 0.52
N SER A 104 5.21 12.72 1.75
CA SER A 104 5.76 11.43 2.16
C SER A 104 5.11 10.22 1.46
N ALA A 105 3.88 10.36 0.95
CA ALA A 105 3.24 9.33 0.14
C ALA A 105 3.78 9.33 -1.29
N ILE A 106 4.04 10.52 -1.87
CA ILE A 106 4.69 10.66 -3.18
C ILE A 106 6.08 10.01 -3.15
N GLU A 107 6.89 10.27 -2.12
CA GLU A 107 8.21 9.62 -1.98
C GLU A 107 8.13 8.09 -1.95
N ASP A 108 7.16 7.53 -1.22
CA ASP A 108 6.93 6.09 -1.17
C ASP A 108 6.48 5.55 -2.53
N LEU A 109 5.56 6.25 -3.20
CA LEU A 109 4.99 5.82 -4.48
C LEU A 109 6.01 5.89 -5.61
N THR A 110 6.84 6.92 -5.66
CA THR A 110 7.93 7.03 -6.65
C THR A 110 8.89 5.84 -6.52
N LYS A 111 9.32 5.52 -5.28
CA LYS A 111 10.15 4.33 -5.05
C LYS A 111 9.39 3.03 -5.35
N ALA A 112 8.10 2.97 -5.06
CA ALA A 112 7.29 1.79 -5.35
C ALA A 112 7.23 1.48 -6.84
N VAL A 113 7.02 2.50 -7.70
CA VAL A 113 6.95 2.31 -9.15
C VAL A 113 8.32 2.08 -9.78
N GLU A 114 9.41 2.57 -9.18
CA GLU A 114 10.79 2.24 -9.56
C GLU A 114 11.11 0.75 -9.30
N LEU A 115 10.68 0.22 -8.15
CA LEU A 115 10.92 -1.16 -7.76
C LEU A 115 9.94 -2.16 -8.40
N SER A 116 8.70 -1.72 -8.67
CA SER A 116 7.62 -2.54 -9.22
C SER A 116 6.76 -1.73 -10.20
N ALA A 117 7.21 -1.66 -11.45
CA ALA A 117 6.53 -0.92 -12.52
C ALA A 117 5.24 -1.59 -13.02
N ASP A 118 4.88 -2.78 -12.51
CA ASP A 118 3.67 -3.54 -12.90
C ASP A 118 2.44 -3.20 -12.04
N ASN A 119 2.54 -2.26 -11.10
CA ASN A 119 1.44 -1.88 -10.23
C ASN A 119 0.74 -0.59 -10.72
N GLY A 120 -0.26 -0.76 -11.61
CA GLY A 120 -1.05 0.36 -12.16
C GLY A 120 -1.76 1.20 -11.08
N LYS A 121 -2.11 0.60 -9.92
CA LYS A 121 -2.72 1.32 -8.80
C LYS A 121 -1.74 2.25 -8.10
N ALA A 122 -0.46 1.90 -8.05
CA ALA A 122 0.58 2.78 -7.51
C ALA A 122 0.71 4.05 -8.37
N PHE A 123 0.70 3.91 -9.69
CA PHE A 123 0.68 5.04 -10.61
C PHE A 123 -0.60 5.90 -10.47
N CYS A 124 -1.78 5.28 -10.36
CA CYS A 124 -3.02 6.03 -10.09
C CYS A 124 -2.93 6.85 -8.80
N LEU A 125 -2.48 6.24 -7.70
CA LEU A 125 -2.39 6.92 -6.41
C LEU A 125 -1.33 8.03 -6.44
N LEU A 126 -0.24 7.83 -7.19
CA LEU A 126 0.78 8.86 -7.42
C LEU A 126 0.17 10.07 -8.17
N GLY A 127 -0.61 9.81 -9.22
CA GLY A 127 -1.36 10.84 -9.94
C GLY A 127 -2.33 11.62 -9.05
N GLU A 128 -3.09 10.91 -8.20
CA GLU A 128 -3.98 11.55 -7.21
C GLU A 128 -3.20 12.44 -6.23
N CYS A 129 -2.02 12.00 -5.77
CA CYS A 129 -1.19 12.80 -4.88
C CYS A 129 -0.67 14.07 -5.58
N TYR A 130 -0.26 13.97 -6.84
CA TYR A 130 0.14 15.13 -7.64
C TYR A 130 -1.03 16.10 -7.89
N GLU A 131 -2.26 15.60 -8.13
CA GLU A 131 -3.44 16.46 -8.20
C GLU A 131 -3.69 17.23 -6.88
N ILE A 132 -3.57 16.55 -5.73
CA ILE A 132 -3.67 17.21 -4.41
C ILE A 132 -2.62 18.31 -4.27
N LYS A 133 -1.41 18.10 -4.80
CA LYS A 133 -0.32 19.08 -4.85
C LYS A 133 -0.46 20.12 -5.96
N LYS A 134 -1.52 20.06 -6.78
CA LYS A 134 -1.76 20.90 -7.96
C LYS A 134 -0.67 20.81 -9.03
N MET A 135 0.06 19.69 -9.06
CA MET A 135 1.11 19.38 -10.03
C MET A 135 0.49 18.71 -11.26
N LYS A 136 -0.19 19.50 -12.10
CA LYS A 136 -1.02 19.00 -13.22
C LYS A 136 -0.24 18.15 -14.24
N ALA A 137 1.00 18.53 -14.55
CA ALA A 137 1.83 17.80 -15.51
C ALA A 137 2.24 16.41 -14.98
N ASP A 138 2.76 16.35 -13.76
CA ASP A 138 3.18 15.10 -13.12
C ASP A 138 1.98 14.16 -12.88
N ALA A 139 0.82 14.72 -12.53
CA ALA A 139 -0.41 13.96 -12.40
C ALA A 139 -0.78 13.27 -13.72
N LYS A 140 -0.77 14.00 -14.84
CA LYS A 140 -1.06 13.42 -16.17
C LYS A 140 -0.08 12.30 -16.51
N ALA A 141 1.22 12.54 -16.36
CA ALA A 141 2.24 11.54 -16.65
C ALA A 141 2.02 10.25 -15.82
N ALA A 142 1.74 10.39 -14.52
CA ALA A 142 1.45 9.23 -13.67
C ALA A 142 0.19 8.46 -14.12
N PHE A 143 -0.90 9.16 -14.48
CA PHE A 143 -2.11 8.49 -14.98
C PHE A 143 -1.92 7.85 -16.37
N GLU A 144 -1.09 8.42 -17.23
CA GLU A 144 -0.70 7.81 -18.51
C GLU A 144 0.08 6.51 -18.30
N GLU A 145 1.06 6.50 -17.39
CA GLU A 145 1.76 5.26 -16.99
C GLU A 145 0.80 4.23 -16.39
N ALA A 146 -0.17 4.68 -15.58
CA ALA A 146 -1.20 3.78 -15.04
C ALA A 146 -2.00 3.09 -16.15
N LEU A 147 -2.32 3.78 -17.26
CA LEU A 147 -3.02 3.18 -18.40
C LEU A 147 -2.13 2.30 -19.29
N LYS A 148 -0.81 2.52 -19.31
CA LYS A 148 0.13 1.59 -19.98
C LYS A 148 0.17 0.25 -19.24
N VAL A 149 0.15 0.29 -17.91
CA VAL A 149 0.20 -0.90 -17.05
C VAL A 149 -1.17 -1.58 -16.94
N GLU A 150 -2.22 -0.80 -16.72
CA GLU A 150 -3.61 -1.26 -16.59
C GLU A 150 -4.54 -0.47 -17.54
N PRO A 151 -4.64 -0.87 -18.82
CA PRO A 151 -5.46 -0.15 -19.83
C PRO A 151 -6.96 -0.03 -19.47
N SER A 152 -7.46 -0.90 -18.58
CA SER A 152 -8.83 -0.90 -18.06
C SER A 152 -9.05 0.04 -16.88
N SER A 153 -8.03 0.78 -16.42
CA SER A 153 -8.15 1.68 -15.27
C SER A 153 -9.10 2.85 -15.53
N ASN A 154 -10.33 2.73 -15.04
CA ASN A 154 -11.34 3.80 -15.13
C ASN A 154 -10.91 5.06 -14.35
N VAL A 155 -10.17 4.88 -13.25
CA VAL A 155 -9.65 5.99 -12.43
C VAL A 155 -8.69 6.85 -13.25
N ALA A 156 -7.72 6.22 -13.91
CA ALA A 156 -6.74 6.93 -14.71
C ALA A 156 -7.37 7.62 -15.92
N ARG A 157 -8.30 6.95 -16.62
CA ARG A 157 -9.02 7.55 -17.76
C ARG A 157 -9.82 8.79 -17.34
N ALA A 158 -10.64 8.66 -16.28
CA ALA A 158 -11.44 9.78 -15.78
C ALA A 158 -10.58 10.95 -15.27
N ALA A 159 -9.39 10.65 -14.71
CA ALA A 159 -8.46 11.69 -14.29
C ALA A 159 -7.84 12.42 -15.49
N LEU A 160 -7.42 11.71 -16.54
CA LEU A 160 -6.89 12.34 -17.74
C LEU A 160 -7.93 13.20 -18.46
N ASP A 161 -9.18 12.76 -18.55
CA ASP A 161 -10.27 13.56 -19.14
C ASP A 161 -10.45 14.89 -18.38
N ARG A 162 -10.49 14.82 -17.04
CA ARG A 162 -10.60 15.99 -16.16
C ARG A 162 -9.39 16.92 -16.29
N LEU A 163 -8.19 16.39 -16.41
CA LEU A 163 -6.95 17.18 -16.51
C LEU A 163 -6.69 17.66 -17.96
N GLY A 164 -7.29 17.03 -18.96
CA GLY A 164 -7.22 17.43 -20.37
C GLY A 164 -8.11 18.63 -20.68
N SER A 165 -9.20 18.76 -19.93
CA SER A 165 -10.08 19.94 -19.90
C SER A 165 -9.39 21.15 -19.28
#